data_AF-A0A7J5TLH0-F1
#
_entry.id   AF-A0A7J5TLH0-F1
#
_cell.length_a   1.000
_cell.length_b   1.000
_cell.length_c   1.000
_cell.angle_alpha   90.00
_cell.angle_beta   90.00
_cell.angle_gamma   90.00
#
_symmetry.space_group_name_H-M   'P 1'
#
loop_
_entity.id
_entity.type
_entity.pdbx_description
1 polymer ?
#
loop_
_entity_poly.entity_id
_entity_poly.type
_entity_poly.pdbx_seq_one_letter_code
_entity_poly.pdbx_strand_id
1 'polypeptide(L)'
;MRDGSRVLITQSAFSGIGGSEVQAFELAQYLRKQGCQVTLFAWMCGSPMSDILQENGFRVLTPESEESSALSLSDFDIIWVQHETLPVQLLKEFVDNTAKSDPLMIFSHLSPYREVYIEHPYTFDLEAKLADVIVFNAPNTRDAQKSEFRSYERMMLYPNPAPLDFVASKHMQSSEMHKILVVSNHPPKELQEAMSLLSARGYQVDMLIDAIGSEKPAITSAELLDHYDCVISIGKTVQYCLVQGIPVFLYDRFGGPGYLNESNYELAEYYNFSGRSKPDGYSLHEAMRNAVSNRRTPEELVSAIEDGYSAAVEFQTSHRNDFVACYSISNAFEAVYEKGIAEKHRKTISDRIYGEYLVESQKMIGEYVAAHRRLANPNAAFYEQTVQSFAGEGYVFAASDVLEQEQRLKKNNSVEIHVPHGKRTARVDFGESPCVITDLKVNGIERHCWNNASLEMNGTYFFLDPDPQIVIDLGDSVNTRKSDTSLFVSANVYPLSGIPRDVEEHRIADINDLTENLKKIQGSRWWKLHEKMKPVISFARRMGQIVKRFVR
;
A
#
# COMPACT_ATOMS: atom_id res chain seq x y z
N MET A 1 2.76 23.98 17.78
CA MET A 1 2.75 22.75 18.62
C MET A 1 3.95 22.77 19.56
N ARG A 2 3.91 22.05 20.69
CA ARG A 2 5.07 21.97 21.60
C ARG A 2 5.99 20.83 21.16
N ASP A 3 7.30 21.05 21.27
CA ASP A 3 8.29 19.98 21.16
C ASP A 3 7.96 18.84 22.13
N GLY A 4 8.10 17.59 21.68
CA GLY A 4 7.73 16.40 22.44
C GLY A 4 6.24 16.07 22.48
N SER A 5 5.36 16.80 21.76
CA SER A 5 3.95 16.41 21.63
C SER A 5 3.80 14.99 21.09
N ARG A 6 2.84 14.24 21.64
CA ARG A 6 2.59 12.84 21.29
C ARG A 6 1.40 12.74 20.36
N VAL A 7 1.59 12.15 19.19
CA VAL A 7 0.60 12.11 18.11
C VAL A 7 0.34 10.68 17.69
N LEU A 8 -0.94 10.30 17.66
CA LEU A 8 -1.40 9.09 16.99
C LEU A 8 -1.92 9.45 15.59
N ILE A 9 -1.44 8.76 14.57
CA ILE A 9 -2.02 8.82 13.22
C ILE A 9 -2.60 7.45 12.91
N THR A 10 -3.88 7.40 12.58
CA THR A 10 -4.57 6.16 12.23
C THR A 10 -4.95 6.14 10.75
N GLN A 11 -4.93 4.94 10.18
CA GLN A 11 -5.30 4.66 8.80
C GLN A 11 -5.79 3.21 8.73
N SER A 12 -6.78 2.90 7.91
CA SER A 12 -7.29 1.54 7.72
C SER A 12 -6.22 0.50 7.34
N ALA A 13 -5.26 0.87 6.48
CA ALA A 13 -4.19 -0.03 6.04
C ALA A 13 -2.95 0.74 5.58
N PHE A 14 -1.75 0.23 5.92
CA PHE A 14 -0.48 0.62 5.31
C PHE A 14 0.05 -0.56 4.49
N SER A 15 -0.43 -0.73 3.26
CA SER A 15 -0.14 -1.89 2.40
C SER A 15 0.28 -1.53 0.97
N GLY A 16 0.05 -0.31 0.51
CA GLY A 16 0.35 0.13 -0.85
C GLY A 16 0.81 1.59 -0.91
N ILE A 17 1.28 2.04 -2.08
CA ILE A 17 1.63 3.46 -2.27
C ILE A 17 0.39 4.23 -2.75
N GLY A 18 -0.64 4.23 -1.90
CA GLY A 18 -1.90 4.93 -2.15
C GLY A 18 -1.86 6.38 -1.66
N GLY A 19 -2.71 7.24 -2.23
CA GLY A 19 -2.74 8.67 -1.86
C GLY A 19 -3.00 8.94 -0.36
N SER A 20 -3.86 8.14 0.28
CA SER A 20 -4.14 8.24 1.72
C SER A 20 -2.97 7.77 2.59
N GLU A 21 -2.35 6.65 2.20
CA GLU A 21 -1.18 6.05 2.88
C GLU A 21 0.04 6.99 2.80
N VAL A 22 0.28 7.59 1.63
CA VAL A 22 1.33 8.60 1.42
C VAL A 22 1.04 9.86 2.24
N GLN A 23 -0.21 10.34 2.28
CA GLN A 23 -0.56 11.51 3.09
C GLN A 23 -0.28 11.27 4.59
N ALA A 24 -0.68 10.11 5.12
CA ALA A 24 -0.45 9.76 6.52
C ALA A 24 1.06 9.68 6.85
N PHE A 25 1.84 9.09 5.94
CA PHE A 25 3.29 9.00 6.08
C PHE A 25 3.98 10.37 6.05
N GLU A 26 3.62 11.24 5.11
CA GLU A 26 4.20 12.58 5.02
C GLU A 26 3.85 13.44 6.24
N LEU A 27 2.63 13.32 6.76
CA LEU A 27 2.23 13.95 8.02
C LEU A 27 3.10 13.43 9.17
N ALA A 28 3.31 12.11 9.25
CA ALA A 28 4.17 11.50 10.27
C ALA A 28 5.61 12.02 10.19
N GLN A 29 6.18 12.10 8.98
CA GLN A 29 7.51 12.66 8.74
C GLN A 29 7.60 14.13 9.14
N TYR A 30 6.61 14.93 8.74
CA TYR A 30 6.56 16.35 9.09
C TYR A 30 6.53 16.55 10.61
N LEU A 31 5.61 15.88 11.31
CA LEU A 31 5.47 16.01 12.77
C LEU A 31 6.72 15.54 13.51
N ARG A 32 7.35 14.45 13.07
CA ARG A 32 8.63 14.00 13.64
C ARG A 32 9.74 15.03 13.41
N LYS A 33 9.81 15.66 12.23
CA LYS A 33 10.74 16.79 11.96
C LYS A 33 10.44 18.01 12.86
N GLN A 34 9.21 18.18 13.34
CA GLN A 34 8.82 19.20 14.33
C GLN A 34 9.10 18.79 15.80
N GLY A 35 9.75 17.64 16.05
CA GLY A 35 10.07 17.17 17.40
C GLY A 35 8.95 16.36 18.08
N CYS A 36 7.89 16.00 17.36
CA CYS A 36 6.80 15.20 17.91
C CYS A 36 7.17 13.71 17.99
N GLN A 37 6.59 13.02 18.96
CA GLN A 37 6.58 11.56 19.03
C GLN A 37 5.37 11.06 18.26
N VAL A 38 5.60 10.30 17.19
CA VAL A 38 4.52 9.83 16.31
C VAL A 38 4.35 8.32 16.42
N THR A 39 3.14 7.90 16.76
CA THR A 39 2.68 6.52 16.70
C THR A 39 1.76 6.34 15.50
N LEU A 40 1.99 5.28 14.71
CA LEU A 40 1.12 4.91 13.62
C LEU A 40 0.28 3.70 14.01
N PHE A 41 -1.00 3.71 13.68
CA PHE A 41 -1.89 2.56 13.85
C PHE A 41 -2.66 2.26 12.57
N ALA A 42 -2.77 0.98 12.22
CA ALA A 42 -3.65 0.51 11.18
C ALA A 42 -4.22 -0.87 11.47
N TRP A 43 -5.38 -1.21 10.88
CA TRP A 43 -5.90 -2.57 11.03
C TRP A 43 -5.01 -3.61 10.35
N MET A 44 -4.27 -3.21 9.34
CA MET A 44 -3.23 -4.05 8.75
C MET A 44 -2.05 -3.22 8.22
N CYS A 45 -0.89 -3.87 8.16
CA CYS A 45 0.33 -3.32 7.60
C CYS A 45 0.98 -4.37 6.70
N GLY A 46 1.45 -3.98 5.52
CA GLY A 46 2.03 -4.87 4.50
C GLY A 46 2.88 -4.12 3.49
N SER A 47 3.57 -4.87 2.64
CA SER A 47 4.46 -4.29 1.61
C SER A 47 3.71 -3.81 0.37
N PRO A 48 4.18 -2.74 -0.28
CA PRO A 48 5.48 -2.09 -0.04
C PRO A 48 5.50 -0.99 1.02
N MET A 49 4.35 -0.53 1.50
CA MET A 49 4.31 0.64 2.39
C MET A 49 4.93 0.38 3.76
N SER A 50 4.78 -0.84 4.30
CA SER A 50 5.44 -1.25 5.54
C SER A 50 6.96 -1.09 5.48
N ASP A 51 7.55 -1.44 4.34
CA ASP A 51 9.00 -1.43 4.16
C ASP A 51 9.51 0.02 4.12
N ILE A 52 8.80 0.88 3.38
CA ILE A 52 9.08 2.33 3.33
C ILE A 52 8.99 2.95 4.74
N LEU A 53 7.97 2.60 5.51
CA LEU A 53 7.79 3.09 6.88
C LEU A 53 8.94 2.63 7.78
N GLN A 54 9.30 1.35 7.72
CA GLN A 54 10.38 0.77 8.51
C GLN A 54 11.74 1.38 8.17
N GLU A 55 12.08 1.53 6.89
CA GLU A 55 13.30 2.19 6.42
C GLU A 55 13.39 3.65 6.91
N ASN A 56 12.24 4.29 7.08
CA ASN A 56 12.13 5.63 7.63
C ASN A 56 12.00 5.65 9.15
N GLY A 57 12.20 4.53 9.85
CA GLY A 57 12.19 4.43 11.30
C GLY A 57 10.81 4.59 11.95
N PHE A 58 9.73 4.31 11.21
CA PHE A 58 8.39 4.22 11.76
C PHE A 58 8.02 2.76 12.01
N ARG A 59 7.35 2.52 13.14
CA ARG A 59 6.68 1.26 13.44
C ARG A 59 5.17 1.50 13.43
N VAL A 60 4.45 0.60 12.75
CA VAL A 60 2.98 0.61 12.73
C VAL A 60 2.48 -0.41 13.74
N LEU A 61 1.58 0.03 14.61
CA LEU A 61 0.82 -0.86 15.49
C LEU A 61 -0.39 -1.40 14.74
N THR A 62 -0.69 -2.68 14.95
CA THR A 62 -1.90 -3.35 14.47
C THR A 62 -2.73 -3.85 15.64
N PRO A 63 -3.98 -4.32 15.45
CA PRO A 63 -4.76 -4.94 16.52
C PRO A 63 -4.05 -6.10 17.22
N GLU A 64 -3.17 -6.82 16.50
CA GLU A 64 -2.40 -7.96 17.01
C GLU A 64 -1.10 -7.55 17.72
N SER A 65 -0.67 -6.29 17.60
CA SER A 65 0.54 -5.81 18.30
C SER A 65 0.29 -5.78 19.81
N GLU A 66 1.22 -6.32 20.60
CA GLU A 66 1.09 -6.39 22.07
C GLU A 66 0.82 -5.00 22.68
N GLU A 67 1.53 -3.98 22.18
CA GLU A 67 1.41 -2.59 22.64
C GLU A 67 0.04 -1.97 22.33
N SER A 68 -0.67 -2.47 21.33
CA SER A 68 -1.99 -1.98 20.92
C SER A 68 -3.01 -2.11 22.05
N SER A 69 -2.91 -3.20 22.82
CA SER A 69 -3.78 -3.47 23.97
C SER A 69 -3.51 -2.56 25.17
N ALA A 70 -2.34 -1.92 25.22
CA ALA A 70 -1.89 -1.05 26.30
C ALA A 70 -2.06 0.45 25.99
N LEU A 71 -2.48 0.81 24.78
CA LEU A 71 -2.69 2.20 24.39
C LEU A 71 -3.73 2.89 25.28
N SER A 72 -3.43 4.13 25.69
CA SER A 72 -4.34 5.00 26.44
C SER A 72 -4.54 6.33 25.73
N LEU A 73 -5.70 6.97 25.92
CA LEU A 73 -5.93 8.34 25.46
C LEU A 73 -4.96 9.33 26.12
N SER A 74 -4.48 8.98 27.31
CA SER A 74 -3.47 9.76 28.03
C SER A 74 -2.07 9.70 27.41
N ASP A 75 -1.86 8.85 26.42
CA ASP A 75 -0.62 8.75 25.66
C ASP A 75 -0.52 9.81 24.56
N PHE A 76 -1.62 10.49 24.22
CA PHE A 76 -1.68 11.35 23.04
C PHE A 76 -2.19 12.75 23.36
N ASP A 77 -1.57 13.74 22.73
CA ASP A 77 -2.04 15.12 22.68
C ASP A 77 -2.92 15.36 21.45
N ILE A 78 -2.64 14.63 20.37
CA ILE A 78 -3.34 14.72 19.08
C ILE A 78 -3.59 13.30 18.56
N ILE A 79 -4.79 13.06 18.04
CA ILE A 79 -5.15 11.86 17.31
C ILE A 79 -5.69 12.30 15.94
N TRP A 80 -4.93 12.00 14.89
CA TRP A 80 -5.32 12.19 13.50
C TRP A 80 -5.93 10.90 12.97
N VAL A 81 -7.21 10.94 12.62
CA VAL A 81 -8.01 9.80 12.21
C VAL A 81 -8.28 9.85 10.72
N GLN A 82 -7.74 8.90 9.96
CA GLN A 82 -8.21 8.61 8.60
C GLN A 82 -9.13 7.39 8.62
N HIS A 83 -10.12 7.38 7.74
CA HIS A 83 -11.01 6.22 7.51
C HIS A 83 -11.73 5.75 8.78
N GLU A 84 -12.11 6.68 9.67
CA GLU A 84 -12.68 6.42 11.02
C GLU A 84 -11.96 5.32 11.82
N THR A 85 -10.67 5.07 11.55
CA THR A 85 -9.95 3.94 12.13
C THR A 85 -9.47 4.30 13.54
N LEU A 86 -9.87 3.54 14.56
CA LEU A 86 -9.44 3.78 15.94
C LEU A 86 -9.06 2.46 16.62
N PRO A 87 -7.98 2.44 17.45
CA PRO A 87 -7.71 1.32 18.33
C PRO A 87 -8.89 1.08 19.28
N VAL A 88 -9.34 -0.18 19.39
CA VAL A 88 -10.47 -0.58 20.24
C VAL A 88 -10.26 -0.15 21.70
N GLN A 89 -9.02 -0.17 22.18
CA GLN A 89 -8.71 0.21 23.56
C GLN A 89 -9.01 1.70 23.84
N LEU A 90 -8.76 2.59 22.88
CA LEU A 90 -9.07 4.02 23.02
C LEU A 90 -10.59 4.27 23.05
N LEU A 91 -11.35 3.52 22.24
CA LEU A 91 -12.81 3.59 22.28
C LEU A 91 -13.37 3.17 23.63
N LYS A 92 -12.83 2.12 24.26
CA LYS A 92 -13.25 1.70 25.60
C LYS A 92 -13.02 2.81 26.63
N GLU A 93 -11.90 3.53 26.57
CA GLU A 93 -11.66 4.66 27.49
C GLU A 93 -12.65 5.82 27.30
N PHE A 94 -13.07 6.11 26.06
CA PHE A 94 -14.12 7.09 25.80
C PHE A 94 -15.49 6.65 26.35
N VAL A 95 -15.79 5.36 26.30
CA VAL A 95 -17.05 4.76 26.77
C VAL A 95 -17.10 4.70 28.30
N ASP A 96 -16.03 4.21 28.90
CA ASP A 96 -15.92 4.08 30.36
C ASP A 96 -15.67 5.44 31.04
N ASN A 97 -15.44 6.50 30.26
CA ASN A 97 -15.10 7.85 30.73
C ASN A 97 -13.91 7.82 31.71
N THR A 98 -12.93 6.98 31.40
CA THR A 98 -11.69 6.81 32.18
C THR A 98 -10.53 7.65 31.62
N ALA A 99 -10.76 8.31 30.49
CA ALA A 99 -9.82 9.23 29.85
C ALA A 99 -9.35 10.30 30.86
N LYS A 100 -8.03 10.36 31.06
CA LYS A 100 -7.40 11.39 31.93
C LYS A 100 -7.06 12.67 31.18
N SER A 101 -7.13 12.64 29.86
CA SER A 101 -6.93 13.78 28.97
C SER A 101 -7.85 13.67 27.76
N ASP A 102 -8.23 14.82 27.22
CA ASP A 102 -8.91 14.92 25.94
C ASP A 102 -7.86 15.24 24.87
N PRO A 103 -7.43 14.29 24.02
CA PRO A 103 -6.60 14.64 22.86
C PRO A 103 -7.36 15.53 21.88
N LEU A 104 -6.64 16.27 21.05
CA LEU A 104 -7.21 16.91 19.86
C LEU A 104 -7.53 15.83 18.83
N MET A 105 -8.79 15.71 18.41
CA MET A 105 -9.28 14.71 17.47
C MET A 105 -9.54 15.34 16.11
N ILE A 106 -8.76 14.95 15.11
CA ILE A 106 -8.88 15.45 13.72
C ILE A 106 -9.29 14.28 12.83
N PHE A 107 -10.45 14.36 12.16
CA PHE A 107 -10.91 13.35 11.21
C PHE A 107 -10.65 13.80 9.78
N SER A 108 -10.17 12.91 8.91
CA SER A 108 -9.72 13.26 7.57
C SER A 108 -10.36 12.40 6.48
N HIS A 109 -10.91 13.06 5.47
CA HIS A 109 -11.61 12.45 4.32
C HIS A 109 -10.98 12.87 2.99
N LEU A 110 -10.74 11.89 2.11
CA LEU A 110 -9.90 12.05 0.92
C LEU A 110 -10.58 11.67 -0.40
N SER A 111 -11.85 11.25 -0.38
CA SER A 111 -12.57 10.88 -1.61
C SER A 111 -14.02 11.34 -1.63
N PRO A 112 -14.50 11.95 -2.73
CA PRO A 112 -15.90 12.34 -2.87
C PRO A 112 -16.81 11.16 -3.29
N TYR A 113 -16.24 10.01 -3.64
CA TYR A 113 -16.97 8.94 -4.32
C TYR A 113 -17.69 8.01 -3.35
N ARG A 114 -19.00 7.85 -3.56
CA ARG A 114 -19.87 6.97 -2.77
C ARG A 114 -19.45 5.50 -2.82
N GLU A 115 -18.75 5.08 -3.88
CA GLU A 115 -18.23 3.71 -4.00
C GLU A 115 -17.02 3.45 -3.09
N VAL A 116 -16.38 4.51 -2.57
CA VAL A 116 -15.25 4.43 -1.64
C VAL A 116 -15.76 4.65 -0.21
N TYR A 117 -16.61 3.73 0.25
CA TYR A 117 -17.37 3.86 1.51
C TYR A 117 -16.52 4.19 2.74
N ILE A 118 -15.27 3.73 2.78
CA ILE A 118 -14.36 3.96 3.91
C ILE A 118 -13.91 5.43 4.05
N GLU A 119 -14.10 6.23 3.01
CA GLU A 119 -13.79 7.67 3.00
C GLU A 119 -14.97 8.53 3.48
N HIS A 120 -16.12 7.91 3.76
CA HIS A 120 -17.31 8.55 4.30
C HIS A 120 -17.46 8.23 5.80
N PRO A 121 -18.15 9.08 6.58
CA PRO A 121 -18.52 8.77 7.96
C PRO A 121 -19.52 7.60 7.99
N TYR A 122 -19.03 6.38 8.18
CA TYR A 122 -19.85 5.17 8.14
C TYR A 122 -20.32 4.71 9.52
N THR A 123 -19.69 5.17 10.60
CA THR A 123 -20.10 4.83 11.96
C THR A 123 -21.05 5.89 12.51
N PHE A 124 -22.28 5.48 12.82
CA PHE A 124 -23.33 6.41 13.24
C PHE A 124 -22.86 7.31 14.40
N ASP A 125 -22.89 8.63 14.21
CA ASP A 125 -22.62 9.67 15.21
C ASP A 125 -21.20 9.70 15.82
N LEU A 126 -20.26 8.89 15.31
CA LEU A 126 -18.90 8.78 15.88
C LEU A 126 -18.16 10.11 15.80
N GLU A 127 -18.05 10.67 14.60
CA GLU A 127 -17.34 11.92 14.36
C GLU A 127 -18.01 13.12 15.02
N ALA A 128 -19.34 13.16 15.04
CA ALA A 128 -20.07 14.23 15.72
C ALA A 128 -19.74 14.32 17.22
N LYS A 129 -19.49 13.16 17.86
CA LYS A 129 -19.10 13.07 19.27
C LYS A 129 -17.62 13.34 19.50
N LEU A 130 -16.75 12.83 18.64
CA LEU A 130 -15.31 12.82 18.91
C LEU A 130 -14.52 13.92 18.19
N ALA A 131 -14.89 14.30 16.97
CA ALA A 131 -14.11 15.21 16.14
C ALA A 131 -14.16 16.65 16.67
N ASP A 132 -13.00 17.24 16.94
CA ASP A 132 -12.85 18.68 17.13
C ASP A 132 -12.79 19.38 15.75
N VAL A 133 -12.17 18.73 14.76
CA VAL A 133 -12.08 19.20 13.37
C VAL A 133 -12.27 18.03 12.42
N ILE A 134 -12.95 18.31 11.29
CA ILE A 134 -13.12 17.39 10.18
C ILE A 134 -12.48 18.03 8.94
N VAL A 135 -11.50 17.39 8.35
CA VAL A 135 -10.73 17.90 7.22
C VAL A 135 -11.01 17.14 5.94
N PHE A 136 -11.07 17.88 4.83
CA PHE A 136 -11.30 17.34 3.50
C PHE A 136 -10.17 17.74 2.57
N ASN A 137 -9.73 16.84 1.70
CA ASN A 137 -8.66 17.16 0.75
C ASN A 137 -9.03 18.12 -0.37
N ALA A 138 -10.32 18.37 -0.59
CA ALA A 138 -10.78 19.32 -1.59
C ALA A 138 -12.21 19.79 -1.31
N PRO A 139 -12.61 20.95 -1.87
CA PRO A 139 -13.98 21.43 -1.80
C PRO A 139 -15.01 20.41 -2.29
N ASN A 140 -14.74 19.67 -3.38
CA ASN A 140 -15.66 18.65 -3.89
C ASN A 140 -15.88 17.51 -2.89
N THR A 141 -14.84 17.06 -2.19
CA THR A 141 -14.94 16.01 -1.16
C THR A 141 -15.82 16.47 0.01
N ARG A 142 -15.57 17.69 0.51
CA ARG A 142 -16.43 18.30 1.54
C ARG A 142 -17.87 18.38 1.06
N ASP A 143 -18.10 18.93 -0.13
CA ASP A 143 -19.45 19.17 -0.63
C ASP A 143 -20.22 17.88 -0.91
N ALA A 144 -19.53 16.79 -1.30
CA ALA A 144 -20.09 15.46 -1.48
C ALA A 144 -20.63 14.86 -0.19
N GLN A 145 -19.91 15.07 0.92
CA GLN A 145 -20.16 14.39 2.19
C GLN A 145 -20.86 15.27 3.23
N LYS A 146 -20.93 16.60 3.02
CA LYS A 146 -21.43 17.56 4.03
C LYS A 146 -22.79 17.19 4.63
N SER A 147 -23.70 16.60 3.85
CA SER A 147 -25.04 16.20 4.33
C SER A 147 -25.02 15.02 5.32
N GLU A 148 -23.90 14.32 5.43
CA GLU A 148 -23.73 13.17 6.31
C GLU A 148 -23.30 13.59 7.73
N PHE A 149 -22.89 14.85 7.91
CA PHE A 149 -22.43 15.40 9.18
C PHE A 149 -23.46 16.31 9.84
N ARG A 150 -23.43 16.36 11.18
CA ARG A 150 -24.32 17.20 12.00
C ARG A 150 -23.78 18.60 12.27
N SER A 151 -22.46 18.78 12.30
CA SER A 151 -21.79 20.05 12.65
C SER A 151 -20.90 20.54 11.52
N TYR A 152 -21.41 21.49 10.75
CA TYR A 152 -20.68 22.09 9.63
C TYR A 152 -19.55 23.03 10.08
N GLU A 153 -19.64 23.62 11.28
CA GLU A 153 -18.64 24.58 11.78
C GLU A 153 -17.24 23.98 11.94
N ARG A 154 -17.14 22.65 12.18
CA ARG A 154 -15.88 21.93 12.39
C ARG A 154 -15.18 21.52 11.09
N MET A 155 -15.82 21.74 9.94
CA MET A 155 -15.26 21.36 8.64
C MET A 155 -14.17 22.35 8.19
N MET A 156 -13.12 21.84 7.56
CA MET A 156 -12.12 22.66 6.84
C MET A 156 -11.41 21.87 5.74
N LEU A 157 -10.59 22.56 4.96
CA LEU A 157 -9.76 21.93 3.93
C LEU A 157 -8.38 21.59 4.47
N TYR A 158 -7.88 20.42 4.09
CA TYR A 158 -6.49 20.00 4.26
C TYR A 158 -6.01 19.43 2.92
N PRO A 159 -5.54 20.29 1.99
CA PRO A 159 -5.63 20.05 0.55
C PRO A 159 -4.53 19.14 -0.01
N ASN A 160 -4.30 17.98 0.61
CA ASN A 160 -3.20 17.06 0.32
C ASN A 160 -1.84 17.78 0.27
N PRO A 161 -1.45 18.48 1.35
CA PRO A 161 -0.29 19.34 1.30
C PRO A 161 1.01 18.61 0.98
N ALA A 162 1.94 19.35 0.40
CA ALA A 162 3.27 18.93 0.01
C ALA A 162 4.27 19.04 1.18
N PRO A 163 5.19 18.07 1.34
CA PRO A 163 6.30 18.16 2.28
C PRO A 163 7.18 19.39 2.05
N LEU A 164 7.82 19.88 3.12
CA LEU A 164 8.69 21.06 3.08
C LEU A 164 9.88 20.93 2.11
N ASP A 165 10.33 19.70 1.85
CA ASP A 165 11.46 19.46 0.94
C ASP A 165 11.08 19.86 -0.51
N PHE A 166 9.82 19.73 -0.93
CA PHE A 166 9.35 20.24 -2.23
C PHE A 166 9.26 21.77 -2.27
N VAL A 167 8.90 22.38 -1.14
CA VAL A 167 8.86 23.85 -1.01
C VAL A 167 10.27 24.44 -1.10
N ALA A 168 11.25 23.78 -0.47
CA ALA A 168 12.65 24.19 -0.43
C ALA A 168 13.35 24.01 -1.80
N SER A 169 13.03 22.95 -2.54
CA SER A 169 13.64 22.63 -3.84
C SER A 169 13.04 23.42 -4.99
N LYS A 170 13.07 24.77 -4.94
CA LYS A 170 12.51 25.62 -6.00
C LYS A 170 13.10 25.28 -7.38
N HIS A 171 12.21 24.88 -8.30
CA HIS A 171 12.59 24.49 -9.66
C HIS A 171 13.09 25.68 -10.48
N MET A 172 14.21 25.47 -11.19
CA MET A 172 14.74 26.43 -12.14
C MET A 172 14.07 26.23 -13.50
N GLN A 173 13.22 27.18 -13.87
CA GLN A 173 12.49 27.11 -15.14
C GLN A 173 13.42 27.06 -16.34
N SER A 174 13.11 26.18 -17.28
CA SER A 174 13.68 26.20 -18.64
C SER A 174 12.76 26.95 -19.59
N SER A 175 13.34 27.76 -20.49
CA SER A 175 12.60 28.42 -21.57
C SER A 175 12.13 27.45 -22.66
N GLU A 176 12.76 26.29 -22.75
CA GLU A 176 12.41 25.22 -23.69
C GLU A 176 12.18 23.91 -22.94
N MET A 177 11.16 23.16 -23.34
CA MET A 177 10.88 21.84 -22.77
C MET A 177 11.76 20.80 -23.45
N HIS A 178 12.53 20.03 -22.69
CA HIS A 178 13.34 18.91 -23.21
C HIS A 178 13.04 17.60 -22.50
N LYS A 179 12.72 17.65 -21.20
CA LYS A 179 12.52 16.49 -20.34
C LYS A 179 11.11 16.47 -19.76
N ILE A 180 10.41 15.36 -19.99
CA ILE A 180 9.03 15.16 -19.58
C ILE A 180 8.97 13.92 -18.69
N LEU A 181 8.32 14.05 -17.53
CA LEU A 181 8.01 12.92 -16.66
C LEU A 181 6.51 12.68 -16.62
N VAL A 182 6.09 11.45 -16.89
CA VAL A 182 4.72 10.99 -16.60
C VAL A 182 4.69 10.29 -15.25
N VAL A 183 3.89 10.78 -14.31
CA VAL A 183 3.64 10.12 -13.03
C VAL A 183 2.17 9.68 -12.99
N SER A 184 1.91 8.38 -13.18
CA SER A 184 0.56 7.86 -13.26
C SER A 184 0.48 6.39 -12.85
N ASN A 185 -0.54 6.02 -12.07
CA ASN A 185 -0.85 4.62 -11.79
C ASN A 185 -1.63 3.96 -12.95
N HIS A 186 -2.34 4.75 -13.78
CA HIS A 186 -3.24 4.24 -14.81
C HIS A 186 -3.15 5.04 -16.11
N PRO A 187 -1.97 5.17 -16.72
CA PRO A 187 -1.79 6.00 -17.90
C PRO A 187 -2.65 5.46 -19.06
N PRO A 188 -3.57 6.26 -19.61
CA PRO A 188 -4.43 5.81 -20.69
C PRO A 188 -3.63 5.63 -21.99
N LYS A 189 -4.15 4.82 -22.93
CA LYS A 189 -3.40 4.43 -24.13
C LYS A 189 -2.99 5.62 -24.98
N GLU A 190 -3.87 6.58 -25.17
CA GLU A 190 -3.59 7.77 -25.97
C GLU A 190 -2.46 8.62 -25.36
N LEU A 191 -2.30 8.60 -24.02
CA LEU A 191 -1.18 9.28 -23.36
C LEU A 191 0.14 8.55 -23.65
N GLN A 192 0.15 7.22 -23.57
CA GLN A 192 1.34 6.42 -23.90
C GLN A 192 1.77 6.59 -25.37
N GLU A 193 0.79 6.66 -26.27
CA GLU A 193 1.02 6.95 -27.70
C GLU A 193 1.55 8.37 -27.89
N ALA A 194 0.98 9.39 -27.22
CA ALA A 194 1.50 10.76 -27.26
C ALA A 194 2.94 10.86 -26.76
N MET A 195 3.28 10.14 -25.69
CA MET A 195 4.65 10.08 -25.16
C MET A 195 5.62 9.46 -26.17
N SER A 196 5.19 8.43 -26.89
CA SER A 196 5.99 7.81 -27.95
C SER A 196 6.26 8.79 -29.10
N LEU A 197 5.25 9.61 -29.45
CA LEU A 197 5.38 10.65 -30.47
C LEU A 197 6.33 11.77 -30.04
N LEU A 198 6.27 12.21 -28.78
CA LEU A 198 7.22 13.18 -28.22
C LEU A 198 8.65 12.63 -28.22
N SER A 199 8.86 11.40 -27.76
CA SER A 199 10.19 10.77 -27.84
C SER A 199 10.73 10.72 -29.27
N ALA A 200 9.88 10.41 -30.26
CA ALA A 200 10.26 10.42 -31.68
C ALA A 200 10.62 11.82 -32.22
N ARG A 201 10.14 12.89 -31.58
CA ARG A 201 10.48 14.29 -31.88
C ARG A 201 11.73 14.79 -31.15
N GLY A 202 12.33 13.97 -30.29
CA GLY A 202 13.61 14.25 -29.63
C GLY A 202 13.51 14.68 -28.17
N TYR A 203 12.32 14.68 -27.55
CA TYR A 203 12.19 14.90 -26.11
C TYR A 203 12.65 13.67 -25.33
N GLN A 204 13.24 13.88 -24.15
CA GLN A 204 13.43 12.80 -23.19
C GLN A 204 12.12 12.61 -22.42
N VAL A 205 11.52 11.43 -22.55
CA VAL A 205 10.28 11.10 -21.85
C VAL A 205 10.50 9.90 -20.95
N ASP A 206 10.33 10.11 -19.66
CA ASP A 206 10.37 9.05 -18.64
C ASP A 206 8.95 8.81 -18.10
N MET A 207 8.64 7.56 -17.76
CA MET A 207 7.35 7.20 -17.20
C MET A 207 7.53 6.45 -15.87
N LEU A 208 7.03 7.05 -14.80
CA LEU A 208 6.86 6.42 -13.50
C LEU A 208 5.45 5.84 -13.45
N ILE A 209 5.33 4.60 -13.90
CA ILE A 209 4.08 3.83 -13.96
C ILE A 209 4.09 2.80 -12.85
N ASP A 210 3.08 2.89 -11.98
CA ASP A 210 2.69 1.91 -10.97
C ASP A 210 3.83 1.32 -10.10
N ALA A 211 3.91 1.81 -8.87
CA ALA A 211 4.72 1.23 -7.80
C ALA A 211 4.34 -0.23 -7.47
N ILE A 212 3.16 -0.71 -7.89
CA ILE A 212 2.70 -2.08 -7.65
C ILE A 212 3.20 -2.98 -8.78
N GLY A 213 4.48 -3.36 -8.71
CA GLY A 213 5.11 -4.31 -9.64
C GLY A 213 6.50 -3.92 -10.12
N SER A 214 6.98 -2.71 -9.81
CA SER A 214 8.39 -2.36 -9.99
C SER A 214 9.27 -3.09 -8.96
N GLU A 215 10.52 -3.38 -9.31
CA GLU A 215 11.47 -4.03 -8.38
C GLU A 215 11.75 -3.17 -7.13
N LYS A 216 11.45 -1.86 -7.19
CA LYS A 216 11.56 -0.90 -6.09
C LYS A 216 10.41 0.13 -6.14
N PRO A 217 9.29 -0.15 -5.47
CA PRO A 217 8.20 0.80 -5.28
C PRO A 217 8.72 2.03 -4.52
N ALA A 218 8.57 3.24 -5.05
CA ALA A 218 9.06 4.46 -4.42
C ALA A 218 8.01 5.56 -4.41
N ILE A 219 7.97 6.33 -3.33
CA ILE A 219 7.24 7.59 -3.26
C ILE A 219 8.05 8.64 -4.04
N THR A 220 7.39 9.46 -4.85
CA THR A 220 8.02 10.55 -5.59
C THR A 220 8.78 11.50 -4.66
N SER A 221 9.95 12.00 -5.10
CA SER A 221 10.77 12.95 -4.34
C SER A 221 10.92 14.28 -5.08
N ALA A 222 11.21 15.35 -4.33
CA ALA A 222 11.47 16.68 -4.90
C ALA A 222 12.69 16.66 -5.85
N GLU A 223 13.73 15.90 -5.50
CA GLU A 223 14.93 15.73 -6.31
C GLU A 223 14.63 15.07 -7.67
N LEU A 224 13.79 14.02 -7.67
CA LEU A 224 13.38 13.36 -8.91
C LEU A 224 12.63 14.33 -9.81
N LEU A 225 11.65 15.06 -9.26
CA LEU A 225 10.83 15.98 -10.06
C LEU A 225 11.65 17.14 -10.64
N ASP A 226 12.67 17.61 -9.92
CA ASP A 226 13.51 18.74 -10.35
C ASP A 226 14.32 18.47 -11.62
N HIS A 227 14.46 17.20 -12.02
CA HIS A 227 15.16 16.81 -13.24
C HIS A 227 14.36 17.02 -14.53
N TYR A 228 13.08 17.38 -14.43
CA TYR A 228 12.15 17.47 -15.56
C TYR A 228 11.61 18.88 -15.72
N ASP A 229 11.44 19.30 -16.97
CA ASP A 229 10.90 20.61 -17.32
C ASP A 229 9.37 20.61 -17.21
N CYS A 230 8.74 19.46 -17.48
CA CYS A 230 7.29 19.28 -17.43
C CYS A 230 6.94 17.94 -16.77
N VAL A 231 5.93 17.96 -15.90
CA VAL A 231 5.36 16.76 -15.29
C VAL A 231 3.92 16.57 -15.75
N ILE A 232 3.59 15.37 -16.21
CA ILE A 232 2.23 14.97 -16.56
C ILE A 232 1.69 14.07 -15.44
N SER A 233 0.66 14.53 -14.74
CA SER A 233 0.08 13.80 -13.60
C SER A 233 -1.31 14.30 -13.19
N ILE A 234 -1.91 13.67 -12.18
CA ILE A 234 -3.13 14.12 -11.49
C ILE A 234 -3.00 13.93 -9.98
N GLY A 235 -3.88 14.58 -9.22
CA GLY A 235 -3.93 14.44 -7.77
C GLY A 235 -2.67 14.93 -7.09
N LYS A 236 -2.22 14.24 -6.04
CA LYS A 236 -1.18 14.71 -5.09
C LYS A 236 0.14 15.18 -5.72
N THR A 237 0.58 14.56 -6.82
CA THR A 237 1.78 14.98 -7.54
C THR A 237 1.65 16.40 -8.10
N VAL A 238 0.44 16.83 -8.45
CA VAL A 238 0.16 18.20 -8.91
C VAL A 238 0.54 19.19 -7.82
N GLN A 239 0.11 18.98 -6.57
CA GLN A 239 0.49 19.85 -5.45
C GLN A 239 2.01 19.92 -5.24
N TYR A 240 2.75 18.80 -5.42
CA TYR A 240 4.21 18.83 -5.37
C TYR A 240 4.80 19.75 -6.44
N CYS A 241 4.38 19.59 -7.69
CA CYS A 241 4.81 20.42 -8.81
C CYS A 241 4.46 21.90 -8.56
N LEU A 242 3.25 22.19 -8.08
CA LEU A 242 2.79 23.55 -7.80
C LEU A 242 3.67 24.26 -6.77
N VAL A 243 4.00 23.63 -5.64
CA VAL A 243 4.86 24.25 -4.62
C VAL A 243 6.32 24.32 -5.05
N GLN A 244 6.77 23.34 -5.85
CA GLN A 244 8.15 23.30 -6.33
C GLN A 244 8.38 24.35 -7.42
N GLY A 245 7.36 24.65 -8.22
CA GLY A 245 7.41 25.55 -9.36
C GLY A 245 7.46 24.83 -10.70
N ILE A 246 7.17 23.53 -10.80
CA ILE A 246 7.30 22.78 -12.05
C ILE A 246 5.99 22.89 -12.85
N PRO A 247 6.04 23.28 -14.14
CA PRO A 247 4.88 23.23 -15.02
C PRO A 247 4.26 21.83 -15.04
N VAL A 248 2.97 21.75 -14.70
CA VAL A 248 2.24 20.48 -14.58
C VAL A 248 1.08 20.40 -15.57
N PHE A 249 1.09 19.35 -16.39
CA PHE A 249 0.03 19.06 -17.35
C PHE A 249 -0.91 18.01 -16.76
N LEU A 250 -2.16 18.40 -16.47
CA LEU A 250 -3.13 17.49 -15.88
C LEU A 250 -3.72 16.58 -16.95
N TYR A 251 -3.30 15.31 -16.97
CA TYR A 251 -3.91 14.29 -17.82
C TYR A 251 -3.71 12.85 -17.31
N ASP A 252 -4.78 12.05 -17.24
CA ASP A 252 -4.76 10.63 -16.82
C ASP A 252 -6.07 9.92 -17.28
N ARG A 253 -6.55 8.93 -16.52
CA ARG A 253 -7.76 8.14 -16.75
C ARG A 253 -9.04 8.97 -16.86
N PHE A 254 -9.03 10.23 -16.41
CA PHE A 254 -10.17 11.15 -16.50
C PHE A 254 -10.11 12.14 -17.69
N GLY A 255 -9.12 11.98 -18.58
CA GLY A 255 -8.75 13.01 -19.55
C GLY A 255 -7.96 14.07 -18.80
N GLY A 256 -8.37 15.32 -18.84
CA GLY A 256 -7.77 16.41 -18.07
C GLY A 256 -7.80 17.73 -18.83
N PRO A 257 -7.72 18.88 -18.16
CA PRO A 257 -7.72 20.18 -18.83
C PRO A 257 -6.41 20.49 -19.57
N GLY A 258 -5.32 19.77 -19.28
CA GLY A 258 -3.97 20.13 -19.70
C GLY A 258 -3.27 21.01 -18.65
N TYR A 259 -2.45 21.96 -19.09
CA TYR A 259 -1.78 22.89 -18.17
C TYR A 259 -2.78 23.76 -17.40
N LEU A 260 -2.41 24.07 -16.15
CA LEU A 260 -3.16 25.01 -15.32
C LEU A 260 -2.96 26.44 -15.80
N ASN A 261 -4.02 27.23 -15.68
CA ASN A 261 -4.04 28.67 -15.94
C ASN A 261 -5.20 29.31 -15.15
N GLU A 262 -5.30 30.64 -15.23
CA GLU A 262 -6.34 31.42 -14.56
C GLU A 262 -7.77 30.92 -14.79
N SER A 263 -8.06 30.40 -15.98
CA SER A 263 -9.42 30.01 -16.34
C SER A 263 -9.82 28.63 -15.83
N ASN A 264 -8.86 27.78 -15.44
CA ASN A 264 -9.12 26.39 -15.08
C ASN A 264 -8.63 25.98 -13.69
N TYR A 265 -7.81 26.80 -13.02
CA TYR A 265 -7.20 26.46 -11.74
C TYR A 265 -8.25 26.17 -10.65
N GLU A 266 -9.19 27.07 -10.42
CA GLU A 266 -10.21 26.91 -9.36
C GLU A 266 -11.04 25.64 -9.55
N LEU A 267 -11.38 25.32 -10.81
CA LEU A 267 -12.14 24.10 -11.13
C LEU A 267 -11.29 22.85 -10.90
N ALA A 268 -10.01 22.88 -11.27
CA ALA A 268 -9.10 21.77 -11.03
C ALA A 268 -8.90 21.57 -9.52
N GLU A 269 -8.70 22.63 -8.74
CA GLU A 269 -8.59 22.59 -7.28
C GLU A 269 -9.86 22.02 -6.64
N TYR A 270 -11.05 22.48 -7.07
CA TYR A 270 -12.32 21.95 -6.57
C TYR A 270 -12.36 20.42 -6.64
N TYR A 271 -11.87 19.83 -7.73
CA TYR A 271 -11.80 18.38 -7.94
C TYR A 271 -10.50 17.70 -7.46
N ASN A 272 -9.70 18.38 -6.64
CA ASN A 272 -8.41 17.88 -6.14
C ASN A 272 -7.43 17.50 -7.26
N PHE A 273 -7.40 18.29 -8.34
CA PHE A 273 -6.55 18.11 -9.51
C PHE A 273 -6.65 16.71 -10.13
N SER A 274 -7.80 16.05 -10.00
CA SER A 274 -7.96 14.66 -10.42
C SER A 274 -8.09 14.47 -11.94
N GLY A 275 -7.84 15.50 -12.75
CA GLY A 275 -8.12 15.51 -14.20
C GLY A 275 -9.61 15.66 -14.56
N ARG A 276 -10.49 15.84 -13.58
CA ARG A 276 -11.90 16.15 -13.84
C ARG A 276 -12.05 17.64 -14.18
N SER A 277 -12.82 17.93 -15.22
CA SER A 277 -12.99 19.29 -15.78
C SER A 277 -14.44 19.67 -16.03
N LYS A 278 -15.40 18.87 -15.55
CA LYS A 278 -16.84 19.12 -15.67
C LYS A 278 -17.53 18.66 -14.39
N PRO A 279 -18.71 19.24 -14.05
CA PRO A 279 -19.59 18.69 -13.04
C PRO A 279 -19.87 17.21 -13.30
N ASP A 280 -19.33 16.35 -12.43
CA ASP A 280 -19.69 14.95 -12.33
C ASP A 280 -20.45 14.71 -11.02
N GLY A 281 -21.27 13.67 -10.99
CA GLY A 281 -21.87 13.23 -9.74
C GLY A 281 -20.81 12.68 -8.80
N TYR A 282 -21.20 12.40 -7.56
CA TYR A 282 -20.34 11.80 -6.53
C TYR A 282 -20.18 10.27 -6.73
N SER A 283 -20.05 9.83 -7.98
CA SER A 283 -19.90 8.43 -8.40
C SER A 283 -18.66 8.26 -9.27
N LEU A 284 -17.79 7.33 -8.88
CA LEU A 284 -16.59 6.99 -9.64
C LEU A 284 -16.95 6.47 -11.04
N HIS A 285 -18.03 5.70 -11.16
CA HIS A 285 -18.51 5.19 -12.44
C HIS A 285 -18.99 6.31 -13.36
N GLU A 286 -19.66 7.33 -12.82
CA GLU A 286 -20.06 8.53 -13.58
C GLU A 286 -18.85 9.34 -14.01
N ALA A 287 -17.90 9.59 -13.10
CA ALA A 287 -16.65 10.28 -13.41
C ALA A 287 -15.90 9.60 -14.57
N MET A 288 -15.78 8.27 -14.54
CA MET A 288 -15.14 7.49 -15.61
C MET A 288 -15.90 7.54 -16.94
N ARG A 289 -17.24 7.55 -16.91
CA ARG A 289 -18.05 7.70 -18.15
C ARG A 289 -17.90 9.10 -18.75
N ASN A 290 -17.93 10.13 -17.92
CA ASN A 290 -17.81 11.52 -18.36
C ASN A 290 -16.42 11.85 -18.91
N ALA A 291 -15.39 11.16 -18.41
CA ALA A 291 -14.01 11.27 -18.89
C ALA A 291 -13.87 11.06 -20.41
N VAL A 292 -14.72 10.23 -21.03
CA VAL A 292 -14.71 9.98 -22.48
C VAL A 292 -14.81 11.28 -23.27
N SER A 293 -15.61 12.24 -22.78
CA SER A 293 -15.79 13.55 -23.44
C SER A 293 -14.59 14.49 -23.30
N ASN A 294 -13.60 14.13 -22.49
CA ASN A 294 -12.38 14.91 -22.24
C ASN A 294 -11.13 14.20 -22.78
N ARG A 295 -11.30 13.05 -23.44
CA ARG A 295 -10.22 12.35 -24.13
C ARG A 295 -9.78 13.16 -25.34
N ARG A 296 -8.47 13.22 -25.54
CA ARG A 296 -7.82 13.82 -26.71
C ARG A 296 -7.16 12.74 -27.55
N THR A 297 -6.96 12.97 -28.83
CA THR A 297 -6.10 12.08 -29.62
C THR A 297 -4.64 12.23 -29.18
N PRO A 298 -3.76 11.25 -29.49
CA PRO A 298 -2.33 11.40 -29.22
C PRO A 298 -1.74 12.69 -29.80
N GLU A 299 -2.12 13.08 -31.02
CA GLU A 299 -1.62 14.27 -31.69
C GLU A 299 -2.11 15.57 -31.03
N GLU A 300 -3.37 15.60 -30.59
CA GLU A 300 -3.92 16.72 -29.82
C GLU A 300 -3.22 16.87 -28.46
N LEU A 301 -2.81 15.76 -27.82
CA LEU A 301 -2.02 15.80 -26.60
C LEU A 301 -0.63 16.36 -26.86
N VAL A 302 0.06 15.89 -27.90
CA VAL A 302 1.39 16.39 -28.26
C VAL A 302 1.35 17.90 -28.50
N SER A 303 0.44 18.38 -29.36
CA SER A 303 0.28 19.82 -29.62
C SER A 303 -0.05 20.59 -28.34
N ALA A 304 -0.97 20.12 -27.50
CA ALA A 304 -1.30 20.81 -26.26
C ALA A 304 -0.13 20.87 -25.25
N ILE A 305 0.72 19.85 -25.21
CA ILE A 305 1.89 19.79 -24.32
C ILE A 305 2.98 20.74 -24.82
N GLU A 306 3.26 20.76 -26.13
CA GLU A 306 4.26 21.62 -26.75
C GLU A 306 3.84 23.09 -26.74
N ASP A 307 2.67 23.38 -27.32
CA ASP A 307 2.18 24.74 -27.54
C ASP A 307 1.85 25.47 -26.24
N GLY A 308 1.46 24.72 -25.20
CA GLY A 308 1.05 25.27 -23.91
C GLY A 308 2.20 25.51 -22.92
N TYR A 309 3.40 24.98 -23.17
CA TYR A 309 4.47 24.93 -22.17
C TYR A 309 4.91 26.33 -21.70
N SER A 310 5.12 27.28 -22.62
CA SER A 310 5.58 28.63 -22.26
C SER A 310 4.58 29.36 -21.37
N ALA A 311 3.29 29.29 -21.70
CA ALA A 311 2.23 29.88 -20.87
C ALA A 311 2.12 29.19 -19.50
N ALA A 312 2.38 27.88 -19.43
CA ALA A 312 2.39 27.14 -18.18
C ALA A 312 3.55 27.56 -17.27
N VAL A 313 4.75 27.79 -17.82
CA VAL A 313 5.90 28.33 -17.08
C VAL A 313 5.57 29.71 -16.49
N GLU A 314 4.95 30.59 -17.27
CA GLU A 314 4.54 31.92 -16.80
C GLU A 314 3.51 31.84 -15.67
N PHE A 315 2.46 31.04 -15.84
CA PHE A 315 1.43 30.83 -14.82
C PHE A 315 2.03 30.26 -13.52
N GLN A 316 2.83 29.21 -13.65
CA GLN A 316 3.47 28.54 -12.52
C GLN A 316 4.43 29.45 -11.77
N THR A 317 5.21 30.26 -12.49
CA THR A 317 6.15 31.22 -11.90
C THR A 317 5.40 32.32 -11.13
N SER A 318 4.30 32.82 -11.70
CA SER A 318 3.53 33.93 -11.13
C SER A 318 2.78 33.53 -9.85
N HIS A 319 2.33 32.28 -9.75
CA HIS A 319 1.47 31.80 -8.65
C HIS A 319 2.19 30.92 -7.62
N ARG A 320 3.47 30.60 -7.80
CA ARG A 320 4.19 29.67 -6.90
C ARG A 320 4.08 30.06 -5.43
N ASN A 321 4.14 31.34 -5.10
CA ASN A 321 4.06 31.79 -3.71
C ASN A 321 2.67 31.50 -3.11
N ASP A 322 1.60 31.68 -3.88
CA ASP A 322 0.24 31.35 -3.46
C ASP A 322 0.07 29.84 -3.30
N PHE A 323 0.64 29.05 -4.21
CA PHE A 323 0.65 27.59 -4.09
C PHE A 323 1.40 27.11 -2.85
N VAL A 324 2.56 27.70 -2.52
CA VAL A 324 3.27 27.40 -1.27
C VAL A 324 2.42 27.78 -0.06
N ALA A 325 1.72 28.93 -0.11
CA ALA A 325 0.84 29.35 0.97
C ALA A 325 -0.29 28.32 1.22
N CYS A 326 -0.91 27.81 0.15
CA CYS A 326 -2.06 26.88 0.22
C CYS A 326 -1.66 25.42 0.47
N TYR A 327 -0.58 24.95 -0.17
CA TYR A 327 -0.26 23.52 -0.23
C TYR A 327 1.00 23.15 0.57
N SER A 328 1.71 24.07 1.22
CA SER A 328 2.76 23.66 2.17
C SER A 328 2.15 22.91 3.36
N ILE A 329 2.74 21.77 3.74
CA ILE A 329 2.32 21.01 4.92
C ILE A 329 2.43 21.81 6.21
N SER A 330 3.39 22.74 6.33
CA SER A 330 3.48 23.60 7.52
C SER A 330 2.23 24.44 7.69
N ASN A 331 1.82 25.15 6.64
CA ASN A 331 0.73 26.11 6.70
C ASN A 331 -0.62 25.41 6.82
N ALA A 332 -0.80 24.34 6.03
CA ALA A 332 -2.02 23.54 6.05
C ALA A 332 -2.22 22.88 7.42
N PHE A 333 -1.17 22.31 8.01
CA PHE A 333 -1.26 21.68 9.32
C PHE A 333 -1.45 22.71 10.44
N GLU A 334 -0.75 23.86 10.39
CA GLU A 334 -0.89 24.92 11.38
C GLU A 334 -2.32 25.45 11.43
N ALA A 335 -2.94 25.72 10.29
CA ALA A 335 -4.35 26.13 10.21
C ALA A 335 -5.30 25.11 10.84
N VAL A 336 -5.09 23.80 10.57
CA VAL A 336 -5.88 22.72 11.18
C VAL A 336 -5.68 22.65 12.69
N TYR A 337 -4.43 22.77 13.14
CA TYR A 337 -4.10 22.73 14.56
C TYR A 337 -4.72 23.91 15.33
N GLU A 338 -4.60 25.13 14.81
CA GLU A 338 -5.17 26.32 15.44
C GLU A 338 -6.69 26.24 15.56
N LYS A 339 -7.38 25.85 14.47
CA LYS A 339 -8.82 25.61 14.50
C LYS A 339 -9.18 24.51 15.51
N GLY A 340 -8.42 23.42 15.51
CA GLY A 340 -8.66 22.31 16.42
C GLY A 340 -8.52 22.67 17.89
N ILE A 341 -7.53 23.49 18.24
CA ILE A 341 -7.39 23.99 19.60
C ILE A 341 -8.56 24.91 19.98
N ALA A 342 -9.03 25.75 19.05
CA ALA A 342 -10.15 26.65 19.29
C ALA A 342 -11.49 25.92 19.47
N GLU A 343 -11.72 24.86 18.71
CA GLU A 343 -12.96 24.06 18.73
C GLU A 343 -12.93 22.88 19.73
N LYS A 344 -11.82 22.73 20.47
CA LYS A 344 -11.59 21.56 21.31
C LYS A 344 -12.67 21.40 22.37
N HIS A 345 -13.37 20.27 22.37
CA HIS A 345 -14.38 19.94 23.39
C HIS A 345 -14.01 18.67 24.16
N ARG A 346 -14.76 18.42 25.24
CA ARG A 346 -14.64 17.19 26.03
C ARG A 346 -15.31 16.03 25.29
N LYS A 347 -14.63 14.90 25.15
CA LYS A 347 -15.14 13.74 24.42
C LYS A 347 -15.83 12.79 25.40
N THR A 348 -17.10 12.48 25.15
CA THR A 348 -17.84 11.53 25.99
C THR A 348 -18.74 10.63 25.15
N ILE A 349 -18.60 9.32 25.36
CA ILE A 349 -19.49 8.30 24.80
C ILE A 349 -20.24 7.68 25.99
N SER A 350 -21.22 8.40 26.54
CA SER A 350 -21.86 8.02 27.80
C SER A 350 -22.83 6.84 27.71
N ASP A 351 -23.21 6.43 26.49
CA ASP A 351 -24.09 5.29 26.25
C ASP A 351 -23.26 4.03 26.01
N ARG A 352 -23.36 3.07 26.94
CA ARG A 352 -22.63 1.80 26.90
C ARG A 352 -23.02 0.93 25.71
N ILE A 353 -24.29 0.90 25.31
CA ILE A 353 -24.75 0.10 24.17
C ILE A 353 -24.14 0.68 22.89
N TYR A 354 -24.15 2.00 22.77
CA TYR A 354 -23.51 2.66 21.66
C TYR A 354 -21.99 2.44 21.67
N GLY A 355 -21.34 2.47 22.84
CA GLY A 355 -19.94 2.11 23.00
C GLY A 355 -19.59 0.70 22.53
N GLU A 356 -20.41 -0.29 22.89
CA GLU A 356 -20.27 -1.68 22.42
C GLU A 356 -20.46 -1.76 20.89
N TYR A 357 -21.44 -1.04 20.33
CA TYR A 357 -21.61 -0.92 18.88
C TYR A 357 -20.37 -0.37 18.18
N LEU A 358 -19.74 0.67 18.73
CA LEU A 358 -18.52 1.24 18.15
C LEU A 358 -17.36 0.25 18.15
N VAL A 359 -17.14 -0.43 19.29
CA VAL A 359 -16.08 -1.44 19.43
C VAL A 359 -16.27 -2.59 18.44
N GLU A 360 -17.47 -3.14 18.34
CA GLU A 360 -17.74 -4.25 17.43
C GLU A 360 -17.70 -3.81 15.96
N SER A 361 -18.12 -2.56 15.66
CA SER A 361 -18.00 -2.00 14.31
C SER A 361 -16.54 -1.87 13.88
N GLN A 362 -15.66 -1.35 14.74
CA GLN A 362 -14.23 -1.24 14.42
C GLN A 362 -13.56 -2.61 14.20
N LYS A 363 -13.91 -3.63 15.00
CA LYS A 363 -13.40 -4.99 14.80
C LYS A 363 -13.87 -5.57 13.47
N MET A 364 -15.18 -5.54 13.22
CA MET A 364 -15.78 -6.09 12.00
C MET A 364 -15.20 -5.43 10.75
N ILE A 365 -15.09 -4.10 10.74
CA ILE A 365 -14.58 -3.36 9.59
C ILE A 365 -13.06 -3.59 9.43
N GLY A 366 -12.31 -3.65 10.53
CA GLY A 366 -10.89 -4.01 10.49
C GLY A 366 -10.63 -5.39 9.90
N GLU A 367 -11.39 -6.40 10.32
CA GLU A 367 -11.34 -7.75 9.75
C GLU A 367 -11.71 -7.74 8.27
N TYR A 368 -12.75 -6.98 7.88
CA TYR A 368 -13.13 -6.82 6.48
C TYR A 368 -12.02 -6.17 5.65
N VAL A 369 -11.42 -5.09 6.12
CA VAL A 369 -10.33 -4.39 5.41
C VAL A 369 -9.13 -5.31 5.25
N ALA A 370 -8.70 -5.97 6.33
CA ALA A 370 -7.58 -6.91 6.28
C ALA A 370 -7.85 -8.06 5.29
N ALA A 371 -9.04 -8.66 5.35
CA ALA A 371 -9.43 -9.73 4.43
C ALA A 371 -9.50 -9.24 2.98
N HIS A 372 -10.10 -8.07 2.73
CA HIS A 372 -10.25 -7.51 1.40
C HIS A 372 -8.90 -7.18 0.76
N ARG A 373 -7.98 -6.58 1.52
CA ARG A 373 -6.63 -6.27 1.04
C ARG A 373 -5.82 -7.52 0.71
N ARG A 374 -5.88 -8.54 1.56
CA ARG A 374 -5.27 -9.86 1.27
C ARG A 374 -5.84 -10.49 -0.01
N LEU A 375 -7.15 -10.32 -0.26
CA LEU A 375 -7.79 -10.80 -1.49
C LEU A 375 -7.46 -9.95 -2.73
N ALA A 376 -7.25 -8.65 -2.57
CA ALA A 376 -6.93 -7.74 -3.67
C ALA A 376 -5.52 -7.99 -4.24
N ASN A 377 -4.56 -8.38 -3.39
CA ASN A 377 -3.21 -8.76 -3.81
C ASN A 377 -2.77 -10.08 -3.15
N PRO A 378 -3.28 -11.24 -3.62
CA PRO A 378 -3.00 -12.53 -3.00
C PRO A 378 -1.52 -12.92 -3.06
N ASN A 379 -0.77 -12.42 -4.05
CA ASN A 379 0.67 -12.66 -4.15
C ASN A 379 1.44 -11.86 -3.08
N ALA A 380 1.11 -10.59 -2.85
CA ALA A 380 1.74 -9.82 -1.77
C ALA A 380 1.39 -10.41 -0.40
N ALA A 381 0.13 -10.79 -0.18
CA ALA A 381 -0.31 -11.45 1.05
C ALA A 381 0.44 -12.77 1.32
N PHE A 382 0.74 -13.54 0.27
CA PHE A 382 1.57 -14.74 0.40
C PHE A 382 2.98 -14.43 0.94
N TYR A 383 3.58 -13.30 0.58
CA TYR A 383 4.91 -12.89 1.07
C TYR A 383 4.88 -12.12 2.42
N GLU A 384 3.72 -12.00 3.07
CA GLU A 384 3.62 -11.53 4.47
C GLU A 384 4.03 -12.62 5.49
N GLN A 385 4.13 -13.87 5.04
CA GLN A 385 4.53 -15.01 5.87
C GLN A 385 5.99 -14.94 6.30
N THR A 386 6.35 -15.68 7.34
CA THR A 386 7.73 -15.83 7.82
C THR A 386 8.32 -17.17 7.39
N VAL A 387 9.64 -17.16 7.19
CA VAL A 387 10.46 -18.35 7.07
C VAL A 387 11.00 -18.67 8.44
N GLN A 388 10.72 -19.88 8.92
CA GLN A 388 11.18 -20.37 10.22
C GLN A 388 12.18 -21.49 10.04
N SER A 389 13.10 -21.60 11.00
CA SER A 389 14.12 -22.66 11.01
C SER A 389 14.16 -23.38 12.35
N PHE A 390 14.46 -24.67 12.30
CA PHE A 390 14.43 -25.56 13.46
C PHE A 390 15.68 -26.45 13.47
N ALA A 391 16.10 -26.89 14.66
CA ALA A 391 17.17 -27.88 14.83
C ALA A 391 16.78 -29.01 15.79
N GLY A 392 16.81 -30.24 15.29
CA GLY A 392 16.30 -31.44 15.96
C GLY A 392 17.34 -32.53 16.15
N GLU A 393 17.07 -33.47 17.05
CA GLU A 393 17.85 -34.72 17.17
C GLU A 393 17.39 -35.78 16.15
N GLY A 394 16.23 -35.57 15.53
CA GLY A 394 15.62 -36.43 14.52
C GLY A 394 14.58 -35.68 13.69
N TYR A 395 13.68 -36.40 13.03
CA TYR A 395 12.74 -35.83 12.05
C TYR A 395 11.46 -35.21 12.68
N VAL A 396 11.37 -35.19 14.00
CA VAL A 396 10.23 -34.62 14.75
C VAL A 396 10.70 -33.35 15.43
N PHE A 397 10.01 -32.24 15.16
CA PHE A 397 10.33 -30.92 15.69
C PHE A 397 9.18 -30.42 16.57
N ALA A 398 9.52 -29.90 17.74
CA ALA A 398 8.58 -29.21 18.63
C ALA A 398 8.74 -27.69 18.51
N ALA A 399 7.78 -26.94 19.05
CA ALA A 399 7.88 -25.47 19.12
C ALA A 399 9.13 -25.00 19.89
N SER A 400 9.66 -25.82 20.80
CA SER A 400 10.92 -25.54 21.51
C SER A 400 12.18 -25.73 20.67
N ASP A 401 12.08 -26.32 19.47
CA ASP A 401 13.22 -26.52 18.56
C ASP A 401 13.38 -25.38 17.54
N VAL A 402 12.51 -24.35 17.61
CA VAL A 402 12.60 -23.13 16.78
C VAL A 402 13.91 -22.41 17.10
N LEU A 403 14.64 -22.03 16.06
CA LEU A 403 15.80 -21.15 16.17
C LEU A 403 15.31 -19.69 16.12
N GLU A 404 15.91 -18.80 16.91
CA GLU A 404 15.50 -17.38 17.03
C GLU A 404 15.63 -16.55 15.73
N GLN A 405 15.97 -17.17 14.60
CA GLN A 405 16.07 -16.51 13.30
C GLN A 405 14.76 -16.69 12.52
N GLU A 406 13.90 -15.68 12.61
CA GLU A 406 12.78 -15.49 11.70
C GLU A 406 13.15 -14.45 10.64
N GLN A 407 12.87 -14.77 9.38
CA GLN A 407 12.96 -13.79 8.30
C GLN A 407 11.67 -13.78 7.49
N ARG A 408 11.32 -12.63 6.92
CA ARG A 408 10.16 -12.55 6.04
C ARG A 408 10.36 -13.35 4.77
N LEU A 409 9.31 -14.05 4.33
CA LEU A 409 9.30 -14.79 3.08
C LEU A 409 9.45 -13.83 1.89
N LYS A 410 10.40 -14.12 1.02
CA LYS A 410 10.64 -13.39 -0.24
C LYS A 410 10.44 -14.34 -1.41
N LYS A 411 10.46 -13.81 -2.63
CA LYS A 411 10.52 -14.63 -3.84
C LYS A 411 11.80 -15.48 -3.87
N ASN A 412 12.94 -14.87 -3.53
CA ASN A 412 14.22 -15.57 -3.42
C ASN A 412 14.63 -15.54 -1.95
N ASN A 413 14.74 -16.71 -1.32
CA ASN A 413 15.09 -16.84 0.08
C ASN A 413 16.49 -17.43 0.19
N SER A 414 17.26 -16.91 1.13
CA SER A 414 18.51 -17.50 1.60
C SER A 414 18.47 -17.50 3.11
N VAL A 415 18.53 -18.67 3.73
CA VAL A 415 18.46 -18.87 5.17
C VAL A 415 19.81 -19.44 5.62
N GLU A 416 20.47 -18.78 6.56
CA GLU A 416 21.55 -19.40 7.32
C GLU A 416 20.96 -20.08 8.54
N ILE A 417 21.30 -21.35 8.77
CA ILE A 417 20.83 -22.12 9.91
C ILE A 417 22.03 -22.46 10.77
N HIS A 418 22.05 -21.95 11.99
CA HIS A 418 23.05 -22.29 13.00
C HIS A 418 22.56 -23.49 13.79
N VAL A 419 23.00 -24.69 13.39
CA VAL A 419 22.57 -25.92 14.05
C VAL A 419 23.46 -26.18 15.27
N PRO A 420 22.91 -26.19 16.50
CA PRO A 420 23.68 -26.43 17.71
C PRO A 420 24.33 -27.81 17.73
N HIS A 421 25.47 -27.92 18.41
CA HIS A 421 26.15 -29.20 18.64
C HIS A 421 25.19 -30.26 19.23
N GLY A 422 25.26 -31.49 18.71
CA GLY A 422 24.44 -32.62 19.13
C GLY A 422 23.11 -32.78 18.38
N LYS A 423 22.66 -31.75 17.65
CA LYS A 423 21.50 -31.85 16.75
C LYS A 423 21.92 -32.52 15.43
N ARG A 424 21.02 -33.32 14.85
CA ARG A 424 21.29 -34.17 13.67
C ARG A 424 20.44 -33.79 12.46
N THR A 425 19.43 -32.98 12.66
CA THR A 425 18.53 -32.51 11.60
C THR A 425 18.31 -31.01 11.71
N ALA A 426 18.06 -30.39 10.57
CA ALA A 426 17.54 -29.03 10.49
C ALA A 426 16.26 -29.03 9.66
N ARG A 427 15.33 -28.10 9.93
CA ARG A 427 14.14 -27.90 9.11
C ARG A 427 14.00 -26.43 8.75
N VAL A 428 13.56 -26.15 7.53
CA VAL A 428 13.13 -24.82 7.09
C VAL A 428 11.68 -24.91 6.63
N ASP A 429 10.87 -24.03 7.19
CA ASP A 429 9.46 -23.88 6.84
C ASP A 429 9.31 -22.57 6.06
N PHE A 430 8.86 -22.63 4.80
CA PHE A 430 8.72 -21.46 3.93
C PHE A 430 7.31 -20.85 4.02
N GLY A 431 6.88 -20.55 5.23
CA GLY A 431 5.51 -20.09 5.54
C GLY A 431 4.53 -21.24 5.82
N GLU A 432 3.24 -20.90 5.86
CA GLU A 432 2.13 -21.83 6.17
C GLU A 432 1.27 -22.12 4.93
N SER A 433 1.35 -21.29 3.90
CA SER A 433 0.48 -21.37 2.72
C SER A 433 1.03 -22.32 1.65
N PRO A 434 0.14 -22.99 0.88
CA PRO A 434 0.54 -23.77 -0.28
C PRO A 434 1.40 -22.98 -1.27
N CYS A 435 2.48 -23.59 -1.76
CA CYS A 435 3.48 -22.91 -2.56
C CYS A 435 4.17 -23.82 -3.59
N VAL A 436 4.95 -23.19 -4.47
CA VAL A 436 5.94 -23.86 -5.32
C VAL A 436 7.33 -23.43 -4.91
N ILE A 437 8.22 -24.40 -4.73
CA ILE A 437 9.64 -24.16 -4.46
C ILE A 437 10.47 -24.63 -5.66
N THR A 438 11.37 -23.77 -6.15
CA THR A 438 12.35 -24.11 -7.19
C THR A 438 13.76 -23.76 -6.74
N ASP A 439 14.75 -24.30 -7.46
CA ASP A 439 16.17 -23.97 -7.27
C ASP A 439 16.66 -24.18 -5.83
N LEU A 440 16.08 -25.17 -5.13
CA LEU A 440 16.46 -25.53 -3.77
C LEU A 440 17.93 -25.98 -3.75
N LYS A 441 18.75 -25.26 -3.00
CA LYS A 441 20.17 -25.55 -2.80
C LYS A 441 20.48 -25.56 -1.31
N VAL A 442 21.17 -26.61 -0.88
CA VAL A 442 21.66 -26.77 0.49
C VAL A 442 23.17 -26.96 0.43
N ASN A 443 23.92 -26.01 0.98
CA ASN A 443 25.39 -26.07 1.01
C ASN A 443 25.89 -26.59 2.37
N GLY A 444 27.03 -27.30 2.36
CA GLY A 444 27.82 -27.56 3.56
C GLY A 444 28.07 -29.02 3.98
N ILE A 445 27.81 -30.02 3.11
CA ILE A 445 28.24 -31.45 3.10
C ILE A 445 27.27 -32.18 2.12
N GLU A 446 27.64 -33.29 1.45
CA GLU A 446 26.68 -34.13 0.70
C GLU A 446 25.56 -34.59 1.63
N ARG A 447 24.32 -34.12 1.44
CA ARG A 447 23.22 -34.35 2.38
C ARG A 447 21.94 -34.78 1.69
N HIS A 448 21.21 -35.66 2.39
CA HIS A 448 19.86 -36.04 2.02
C HIS A 448 18.88 -34.98 2.54
N CYS A 449 18.06 -34.43 1.64
CA CYS A 449 16.95 -33.57 1.99
C CYS A 449 15.65 -34.35 1.87
N TRP A 450 14.78 -34.21 2.86
CA TRP A 450 13.41 -34.68 2.84
C TRP A 450 12.46 -33.49 2.76
N ASN A 451 11.31 -33.68 2.14
CA ASN A 451 10.28 -32.65 2.06
C ASN A 451 8.89 -33.29 2.10
N ASN A 452 7.88 -32.50 2.46
CA ASN A 452 6.47 -32.91 2.42
C ASN A 452 5.75 -32.41 1.14
N ALA A 453 6.46 -32.22 0.02
CA ALA A 453 5.83 -31.78 -1.22
C ALA A 453 4.83 -32.83 -1.70
N SER A 454 3.67 -32.36 -2.15
CA SER A 454 2.64 -33.21 -2.74
C SER A 454 3.08 -33.79 -4.09
N LEU A 455 4.00 -33.10 -4.78
CA LEU A 455 4.54 -33.50 -6.07
C LEU A 455 5.95 -32.90 -6.27
N GLU A 456 6.88 -33.71 -6.78
CA GLU A 456 8.22 -33.29 -7.18
C GLU A 456 8.43 -33.56 -8.68
N MET A 457 8.85 -32.54 -9.42
CA MET A 457 9.12 -32.65 -10.86
C MET A 457 10.38 -31.89 -11.24
N ASN A 458 11.43 -32.62 -11.64
CA ASN A 458 12.70 -32.08 -12.14
C ASN A 458 13.40 -31.08 -11.17
N GLY A 459 13.19 -31.19 -9.84
CA GLY A 459 13.71 -30.22 -8.86
C GLY A 459 12.80 -29.01 -8.61
N THR A 460 11.53 -29.11 -9.03
CA THR A 460 10.44 -28.23 -8.60
C THR A 460 9.55 -29.00 -7.62
N TYR A 461 9.23 -28.38 -6.48
CA TYR A 461 8.46 -28.98 -5.40
C TYR A 461 7.13 -28.24 -5.26
N PHE A 462 6.02 -28.97 -5.40
CA PHE A 462 4.67 -28.43 -5.26
C PHE A 462 4.09 -28.85 -3.91
N PHE A 463 3.89 -27.86 -3.04
CA PHE A 463 3.23 -28.03 -1.74
C PHE A 463 1.79 -27.58 -1.90
N LEU A 464 0.88 -28.53 -2.12
CA LEU A 464 -0.54 -28.25 -2.31
C LEU A 464 -1.29 -28.17 -0.97
N ASP A 465 -0.72 -28.78 0.05
CA ASP A 465 -1.17 -28.70 1.44
C ASP A 465 -0.41 -27.56 2.16
N PRO A 466 -1.00 -26.99 3.23
CA PRO A 466 -0.33 -26.02 4.10
C PRO A 466 0.97 -26.57 4.72
N ASP A 467 1.78 -25.66 5.24
CA ASP A 467 3.04 -25.91 5.94
C ASP A 467 4.10 -26.61 5.06
N PRO A 468 4.67 -25.92 4.05
CA PRO A 468 5.79 -26.44 3.25
C PRO A 468 7.07 -26.59 4.09
N GLN A 469 7.54 -27.83 4.25
CA GLN A 469 8.70 -28.18 5.08
C GLN A 469 9.83 -28.79 4.25
N ILE A 470 11.04 -28.27 4.43
CA ILE A 470 12.28 -28.88 3.96
C ILE A 470 13.10 -29.33 5.16
N VAL A 471 13.31 -30.63 5.30
CA VAL A 471 14.14 -31.23 6.37
C VAL A 471 15.48 -31.66 5.79
N ILE A 472 16.55 -31.33 6.49
CA ILE A 472 17.94 -31.57 6.08
C ILE A 472 18.56 -32.51 7.11
N ASP A 473 19.00 -33.69 6.65
CA ASP A 473 19.78 -34.60 7.48
C ASP A 473 21.26 -34.20 7.46
N LEU A 474 21.83 -33.98 8.64
CA LEU A 474 23.23 -33.58 8.80
C LEU A 474 24.19 -34.78 8.72
N GLY A 475 23.66 -36.00 8.84
CA GLY A 475 24.41 -37.24 8.87
C GLY A 475 25.26 -37.44 10.13
N ASP A 476 25.82 -38.63 10.29
CA ASP A 476 26.62 -39.01 11.46
C ASP A 476 27.96 -38.26 11.56
N SER A 477 28.44 -37.71 10.45
CA SER A 477 29.74 -37.02 10.39
C SER A 477 29.76 -35.72 11.20
N VAL A 478 28.62 -35.05 11.37
CA VAL A 478 28.50 -33.80 12.15
C VAL A 478 28.59 -34.05 13.65
N ASN A 479 28.16 -35.22 14.12
CA ASN A 479 28.20 -35.61 15.54
C ASN A 479 29.63 -35.80 16.08
N THR A 480 30.62 -35.91 15.19
CA THR A 480 32.05 -36.00 15.57
C THR A 480 32.71 -34.63 15.77
N ARG A 481 32.06 -33.54 15.34
CA ARG A 481 32.56 -32.16 15.50
C ARG A 481 32.12 -31.61 16.86
N LYS A 482 33.06 -31.09 17.65
CA LYS A 482 32.79 -30.41 18.94
C LYS A 482 32.34 -28.95 18.78
N SER A 483 31.65 -28.63 17.68
CA SER A 483 31.24 -27.27 17.35
C SER A 483 29.90 -27.28 16.63
N ASP A 484 29.21 -26.14 16.68
CA ASP A 484 28.01 -25.89 15.90
C ASP A 484 28.30 -25.97 14.39
N THR A 485 27.24 -26.16 13.61
CA THR A 485 27.32 -26.28 12.15
C THR A 485 26.42 -25.26 11.49
N SER A 486 27.00 -24.37 10.68
CA SER A 486 26.25 -23.41 9.86
C SER A 486 25.89 -23.99 8.50
N LEU A 487 24.65 -23.77 8.08
CA LEU A 487 24.08 -24.26 6.82
C LEU A 487 23.45 -23.14 6.04
N PHE A 488 23.56 -23.21 4.72
CA PHE A 488 22.90 -22.25 3.84
C PHE A 488 21.90 -22.98 2.98
N VAL A 489 20.63 -22.59 3.14
CA VAL A 489 19.50 -23.05 2.33
C VAL A 489 19.06 -21.87 1.47
N SER A 490 19.13 -22.03 0.15
CA SER A 490 18.55 -21.04 -0.77
C SER A 490 17.49 -21.69 -1.65
N ALA A 491 16.41 -20.96 -1.88
CA ALA A 491 15.29 -21.43 -2.69
C ALA A 491 14.46 -20.26 -3.24
N ASN A 492 13.87 -20.47 -4.40
CA ASN A 492 12.86 -19.57 -4.95
C ASN A 492 11.48 -20.09 -4.54
N VAL A 493 10.64 -19.24 -3.95
CA VAL A 493 9.33 -19.61 -3.40
C VAL A 493 8.23 -18.75 -4.01
N TYR A 494 7.20 -19.41 -4.53
CA TYR A 494 6.10 -18.77 -5.26
C TYR A 494 4.74 -19.20 -4.72
N PRO A 495 3.74 -18.30 -4.66
CA PRO A 495 2.36 -18.72 -4.46
C PRO A 495 1.90 -19.56 -5.64
N LEU A 496 0.97 -20.51 -5.42
CA LEU A 496 0.39 -21.31 -6.50
C LEU A 496 -0.28 -20.46 -7.59
N SER A 497 -0.72 -19.24 -7.27
CA SER A 497 -1.34 -18.28 -8.21
C SER A 497 -0.34 -17.48 -9.06
N GLY A 498 0.96 -17.50 -8.74
CA GLY A 498 1.97 -16.60 -9.30
C GLY A 498 3.21 -17.31 -9.85
N ILE A 499 3.08 -18.54 -10.31
CA ILE A 499 4.18 -19.35 -10.87
C ILE A 499 4.70 -18.66 -12.15
N PRO A 500 6.02 -18.43 -12.30
CA PRO A 500 6.60 -17.87 -13.53
C PRO A 500 6.33 -18.75 -14.76
N ARG A 501 6.05 -18.13 -15.93
CA ARG A 501 5.72 -18.86 -17.17
C ARG A 501 6.83 -19.79 -17.66
N ASP A 502 8.08 -19.44 -17.44
CA ASP A 502 9.24 -20.27 -17.75
C ASP A 502 9.29 -21.56 -16.91
N VAL A 503 8.78 -21.52 -15.67
CA VAL A 503 8.54 -22.70 -14.82
C VAL A 503 7.33 -23.51 -15.32
N GLU A 504 6.30 -22.85 -15.87
CA GLU A 504 5.16 -23.51 -16.52
C GLU A 504 5.53 -24.21 -17.84
N GLU A 505 6.40 -23.60 -18.67
CA GLU A 505 6.70 -24.04 -20.04
C GLU A 505 7.80 -25.12 -20.11
N HIS A 506 8.78 -25.14 -19.19
CA HIS A 506 9.96 -26.02 -19.31
C HIS A 506 9.73 -27.51 -19.03
N ARG A 507 8.54 -27.96 -18.58
CA ARG A 507 8.41 -29.29 -17.93
C ARG A 507 7.13 -30.07 -18.25
N ILE A 508 6.56 -29.87 -19.43
CA ILE A 508 5.46 -30.69 -20.01
C ILE A 508 6.05 -31.88 -20.77
N ALA A 509 6.78 -32.77 -20.10
CA ALA A 509 7.32 -33.99 -20.71
C ALA A 509 6.84 -35.30 -20.05
N ASP A 510 6.42 -35.30 -18.79
CA ASP A 510 5.94 -36.52 -18.10
C ASP A 510 4.51 -36.36 -17.56
N ILE A 511 3.53 -36.44 -18.46
CA ILE A 511 2.08 -36.31 -18.17
C ILE A 511 1.41 -37.68 -18.16
N ASN A 512 1.76 -38.54 -17.20
CA ASN A 512 0.92 -39.69 -16.85
C ASN A 512 0.48 -39.65 -15.38
N ASP A 513 1.31 -39.11 -14.47
CA ASP A 513 1.01 -39.02 -13.03
C ASP A 513 0.00 -37.92 -12.64
N LEU A 514 -0.11 -36.86 -13.43
CA LEU A 514 -1.00 -35.73 -13.13
C LEU A 514 -2.48 -36.11 -13.13
N THR A 515 -2.88 -37.09 -13.95
CA THR A 515 -4.30 -37.48 -14.12
C THR A 515 -4.87 -38.16 -12.89
N GLU A 516 -4.05 -38.90 -12.14
CA GLU A 516 -4.48 -39.63 -10.95
C GLU A 516 -4.51 -38.71 -9.71
N ASN A 517 -3.55 -37.79 -9.61
CA ASN A 517 -3.52 -36.77 -8.56
C ASN A 517 -4.59 -35.68 -8.77
N LEU A 518 -4.92 -35.33 -10.01
CA LEU A 518 -6.07 -34.47 -10.33
C LEU A 518 -7.39 -35.05 -9.82
N LYS A 519 -7.58 -36.37 -9.86
CA LYS A 519 -8.77 -37.04 -9.30
C LYS A 519 -8.82 -36.96 -7.77
N LYS A 520 -7.67 -37.06 -7.09
CA LYS A 520 -7.58 -36.87 -5.63
C LYS A 520 -7.90 -35.43 -5.23
N ILE A 521 -7.34 -34.45 -5.96
CA ILE A 521 -7.60 -33.02 -5.76
C ILE A 521 -9.09 -32.72 -6.01
N GLN A 522 -9.69 -33.27 -7.06
CA GLN A 522 -11.13 -33.16 -7.36
C GLN A 522 -12.04 -33.74 -6.28
N GLY A 523 -11.55 -34.73 -5.53
CA GLY A 523 -12.26 -35.35 -4.40
C GLY A 523 -12.11 -34.61 -3.07
N SER A 524 -11.20 -33.64 -2.96
CA SER A 524 -10.90 -32.95 -1.70
C SER A 524 -12.04 -32.03 -1.26
N ARG A 525 -12.12 -31.79 0.06
CA ARG A 525 -13.15 -30.92 0.66
C ARG A 525 -13.05 -29.46 0.17
N TRP A 526 -11.85 -29.04 -0.25
CA TRP A 526 -11.54 -27.71 -0.77
C TRP A 526 -11.94 -27.52 -2.24
N TRP A 527 -11.86 -28.56 -3.08
CA TRP A 527 -12.35 -28.50 -4.46
C TRP A 527 -13.85 -28.22 -4.57
N LYS A 528 -14.61 -28.62 -3.54
CA LYS A 528 -16.05 -28.35 -3.41
C LYS A 528 -16.34 -26.89 -2.99
N LEU A 529 -15.36 -26.14 -2.48
CA LEU A 529 -15.44 -24.69 -2.23
C LEU A 529 -15.01 -23.89 -3.48
N HIS A 530 -15.87 -23.89 -4.48
CA HIS A 530 -15.57 -23.67 -5.90
C HIS A 530 -15.23 -22.22 -6.33
N GLU A 531 -15.01 -21.26 -5.41
CA GLU A 531 -14.85 -19.83 -5.73
C GLU A 531 -13.38 -19.34 -5.66
N LYS A 532 -12.58 -19.76 -4.67
CA LYS A 532 -11.21 -19.26 -4.44
C LYS A 532 -10.13 -19.90 -5.33
N MET A 533 -10.42 -21.02 -5.98
CA MET A 533 -9.48 -21.74 -6.85
C MET A 533 -9.75 -21.58 -8.36
N LYS A 534 -10.59 -20.62 -8.78
CA LYS A 534 -10.83 -20.35 -10.22
C LYS A 534 -9.53 -20.25 -11.05
N PRO A 535 -8.42 -19.66 -10.57
CA PRO A 535 -7.15 -19.65 -11.30
C PRO A 535 -6.52 -21.03 -11.46
N VAL A 536 -6.49 -21.85 -10.39
CA VAL A 536 -5.93 -23.21 -10.42
C VAL A 536 -6.80 -24.17 -11.24
N ILE A 537 -8.13 -24.02 -11.18
CA ILE A 537 -9.07 -24.77 -12.03
C ILE A 537 -8.97 -24.32 -13.49
N SER A 538 -8.76 -23.02 -13.75
CA SER A 538 -8.47 -22.48 -15.08
C SER A 538 -7.16 -23.00 -15.64
N PHE A 539 -6.11 -23.06 -14.81
CA PHE A 539 -4.81 -23.64 -15.14
C PHE A 539 -4.92 -25.14 -15.44
N ALA A 540 -5.55 -25.93 -14.55
CA ALA A 540 -5.79 -27.36 -14.78
C ALA A 540 -6.66 -27.63 -16.02
N ARG A 541 -7.66 -26.77 -16.31
CA ARG A 541 -8.47 -26.85 -17.54
C ARG A 541 -7.67 -26.44 -18.78
N ARG A 542 -6.81 -25.41 -18.70
CA ARG A 542 -5.89 -25.02 -19.80
C ARG A 542 -4.91 -26.13 -20.10
N MET A 543 -4.28 -26.71 -19.07
CA MET A 543 -3.40 -27.86 -19.19
C MET A 543 -4.14 -29.07 -19.78
N GLY A 544 -5.36 -29.37 -19.32
CA GLY A 544 -6.20 -30.42 -19.92
C GLY A 544 -6.65 -30.15 -21.37
N GLN A 545 -6.83 -28.89 -21.77
CA GLN A 545 -7.14 -28.51 -23.16
C GLN A 545 -5.90 -28.58 -24.07
N ILE A 546 -4.72 -28.25 -23.55
CA ILE A 546 -3.43 -28.42 -24.24
C ILE A 546 -3.17 -29.90 -24.48
N VAL A 547 -3.41 -30.77 -23.49
CA VAL A 547 -3.34 -32.24 -23.62
C VAL A 547 -4.28 -32.77 -24.71
N LYS A 548 -5.51 -32.25 -24.83
CA LYS A 548 -6.46 -32.67 -25.89
C LYS A 548 -6.05 -32.25 -27.32
N ARG A 549 -5.18 -31.25 -27.47
CA ARG A 549 -4.66 -30.81 -28.78
C ARG A 549 -3.46 -31.62 -29.27
N PHE A 550 -2.80 -32.38 -28.38
CA PHE A 550 -1.62 -33.19 -28.72
C PHE A 550 -1.89 -34.70 -28.76
N VAL A 551 -3.08 -35.15 -28.33
CA VAL A 551 -3.53 -36.56 -28.40
C VAL A 551 -4.55 -36.77 -29.54
N ARG A 552 -4.43 -36.01 -30.64
CA ARG A 552 -5.16 -36.27 -31.90
C ARG A 552 -4.25 -36.16 -33.09
#